data_AF-A0A958PWE7-F1
#
_entry.id   AF-A0A958PWE7-F1
#
_cell.length_a   1.000
_cell.length_b   1.000
_cell.length_c   1.000
_cell.angle_alpha   90.00
_cell.angle_beta   90.00
_cell.angle_gamma   90.00
#
_symmetry.space_group_name_H-M   'P 1'
#
loop_
_entity.id
_entity.type
_entity.pdbx_description
1 polymer ?
#
loop_
_entity_poly.entity_id
_entity_poly.type
_entity_poly.pdbx_seq_one_letter_code
_entity_poly.pdbx_strand_id
1 'polypeptide(L)' 'MKSQERWDFAQGYSAKLLIASGVIMLLSGMAFYVLKLEGSSSVIAFFILLFGCLGILIYKTESLLKKTFKDE' A
#
# COMPACT_ATOMS: atom_id res chain seq x y z
N MET A 1 -15.54 -4.36 10.17
CA MET A 1 -15.13 -3.56 11.35
C MET A 1 -16.33 -3.43 12.27
N LYS A 2 -16.14 -3.43 13.59
CA LYS A 2 -17.24 -3.57 14.57
C LYS A 2 -17.92 -2.25 14.94
N SER A 3 -17.30 -1.10 14.69
CA SER A 3 -17.83 0.23 14.99
C SER A 3 -17.53 1.20 13.84
N GLN A 4 -18.35 2.26 13.73
CA GLN A 4 -18.15 3.34 12.76
C GLN A 4 -16.78 4.01 12.97
N GLU A 5 -16.40 4.22 14.23
CA GLU A 5 -15.10 4.80 14.60
C GLU A 5 -13.91 3.98 14.07
N ARG A 6 -13.98 2.64 14.14
CA ARG A 6 -12.97 1.75 13.57
C ARG A 6 -12.90 1.90 12.03
N TRP A 7 -14.04 2.10 11.37
CA TRP A 7 -14.11 2.28 9.92
C TRP A 7 -13.51 3.62 9.48
N ASP A 8 -13.90 4.71 10.14
CA ASP A 8 -13.39 6.05 9.84
C ASP A 8 -11.86 6.12 10.06
N PHE A 9 -11.36 5.51 11.14
CA PHE A 9 -9.92 5.40 11.41
C PHE A 9 -9.19 4.63 10.32
N ALA A 10 -9.68 3.44 9.96
CA ALA A 10 -9.05 2.60 8.96
C ALA A 10 -9.04 3.25 7.59
N GLN A 11 -10.15 3.90 7.20
CA GLN A 11 -10.26 4.62 5.95
C GLN A 11 -9.30 5.82 5.90
N GLY A 12 -9.25 6.63 6.95
CA GLY A 12 -8.33 7.77 7.01
C GLY A 12 -6.85 7.38 6.98
N TYR A 13 -6.48 6.30 7.67
CA TYR A 13 -5.10 5.80 7.68
C TYR A 13 -4.70 5.14 6.36
N SER A 14 -5.56 4.26 5.83
CA SER A 14 -5.30 3.58 4.55
C SER A 14 -5.24 4.57 3.38
N ALA A 15 -6.01 5.66 3.39
CA ALA A 15 -5.92 6.71 2.39
C ALA A 15 -4.53 7.37 2.36
N LYS A 16 -3.93 7.66 3.52
CA LYS A 16 -2.56 8.21 3.61
C LYS A 16 -1.53 7.22 3.08
N LEU A 17 -1.66 5.94 3.44
CA LEU A 17 -0.80 4.89 2.91
C LEU A 17 -0.95 4.72 1.40
N LEU A 18 -2.17 4.84 0.86
CA LEU A 18 -2.44 4.72 -0.56
C LEU A 18 -1.78 5.83 -1.37
N ILE A 19 -1.83 7.08 -0.87
CA ILE A 19 -1.10 8.22 -1.47
C ILE A 19 0.41 7.93 -1.47
N ALA A 20 0.97 7.49 -0.34
CA ALA A 20 2.39 7.18 -0.24
C ALA A 20 2.80 6.04 -1.21
N SER A 21 2.01 4.98 -1.28
CA SER A 21 2.23 3.87 -2.22
C SER A 21 2.14 4.34 -3.68
N GLY A 22 1.22 5.23 -4.01
CA GLY A 22 1.11 5.83 -5.34
C GLY A 22 2.36 6.61 -5.74
N VAL A 23 2.92 7.40 -4.81
CA VAL A 23 4.19 8.11 -5.04
C VAL A 23 5.34 7.13 -5.26
N ILE A 24 5.44 6.06 -4.45
CA ILE A 24 6.47 5.03 -4.62
C ILE A 24 6.34 4.37 -6.00
N MET A 25 5.13 3.99 -6.40
CA MET A 25 4.89 3.38 -7.71
C MET A 25 5.26 4.30 -8.87
N LEU A 26 4.96 5.60 -8.76
CA LEU A 26 5.33 6.59 -9.77
C LEU A 26 6.86 6.68 -9.90
N LEU A 27 7.57 6.80 -8.78
CA LEU A 27 9.03 6.84 -8.77
C LEU A 27 9.65 5.55 -9.33
N SER A 28 9.11 4.40 -8.97
CA SER A 28 9.56 3.11 -9.53
C SER A 28 9.32 3.02 -11.04
N GLY A 29 8.20 3.53 -11.54
CA GLY A 29 7.92 3.58 -12.98
C GLY A 29 8.94 4.44 -13.73
N MET A 30 9.29 5.61 -13.19
CA MET A 30 10.35 6.45 -13.75
C MET A 30 11.71 5.74 -13.73
N ALA A 31 12.03 5.03 -12.64
CA ALA A 31 13.27 4.27 -12.54
C ALA A 31 13.35 3.14 -13.57
N PHE A 32 12.25 2.40 -13.79
CA PHE A 32 12.21 1.34 -14.80
C PHE A 32 12.38 1.87 -16.22
N TYR A 33 11.83 3.06 -16.49
CA TYR A 33 12.04 3.75 -17.76
C TYR A 33 13.51 4.13 -17.98
N VAL A 34 14.18 4.71 -16.97
CA VAL A 34 15.61 5.07 -17.04
C VAL A 34 16.49 3.83 -17.22
N LEU A 35 16.15 2.72 -16.56
CA LEU A 35 16.89 1.46 -16.63
C LEU A 35 16.59 0.63 -17.89
N LYS A 36 15.67 1.08 -18.76
CA LYS A 36 15.22 0.36 -19.97
C LYS A 36 14.85 -1.10 -19.69
N LEU A 37 14.13 -1.32 -18.58
CA LEU A 37 13.58 -2.63 -18.22
C LEU A 37 12.41 -2.95 -19.14
N GLU A 38 12.65 -3.77 -20.16
CA GLU A 38 11.65 -4.19 -21.15
C GLU A 38 11.30 -5.68 -21.04
N GLY A 39 10.16 -6.05 -21.61
CA GLY A 39 9.70 -7.44 -21.68
C GLY A 39 9.07 -7.98 -20.39
N SER A 40 8.98 -9.30 -20.29
CA SER A 40 8.24 -9.98 -19.21
C SER A 40 8.77 -9.68 -17.81
N SER A 41 10.07 -9.35 -17.67
CA SER A 41 10.69 -9.04 -16.38
C SER A 41 10.17 -7.74 -15.76
N SER A 42 9.88 -6.72 -16.57
CA SER A 42 9.33 -5.45 -16.05
C SER A 42 7.89 -5.62 -15.58
N VAL A 43 7.09 -6.41 -16.30
CA VAL A 43 5.72 -6.75 -15.93
C VAL A 43 5.69 -7.49 -14.59
N ILE A 44 6.54 -8.51 -14.41
CA ILE A 44 6.63 -9.25 -13.14
C ILE A 44 7.05 -8.31 -11.99
N ALA A 45 8.03 -7.43 -12.22
CA ALA A 45 8.47 -6.46 -11.22
C ALA A 45 7.35 -5.49 -10.81
N PHE A 46 6.54 -5.03 -11.76
CA PHE A 46 5.36 -4.20 -11.48
C PHE A 46 4.32 -4.93 -10.63
N PHE A 47 4.02 -6.20 -10.94
CA PHE A 47 3.09 -6.98 -10.13
C PHE A 47 3.60 -7.17 -8.70
N ILE A 48 4.89 -7.50 -8.54
CA ILE A 48 5.50 -7.63 -7.21
C ILE A 48 5.37 -6.31 -6.43
N LEU A 49 5.64 -5.17 -7.08
CA LEU A 49 5.51 -3.86 -6.46
C LEU A 49 4.06 -3.56 -6.05
N LEU A 50 3.10 -3.82 -6.94
CA LEU A 50 1.67 -3.59 -6.70
C LEU A 50 1.17 -4.43 -5.52
N PHE A 51 1.37 -5.75 -5.57
CA PHE A 51 0.92 -6.65 -4.52
C PHE A 51 1.68 -6.41 -3.21
N GLY A 52 2.96 -6.03 -3.28
CA GLY A 52 3.72 -5.58 -2.11
C GLY A 52 3.11 -4.35 -1.46
N CYS A 53 2.75 -3.32 -2.25
CA CYS A 53 2.09 -2.12 -1.73
C CYS A 53 0.72 -2.43 -1.12
N LEU A 54 -0.09 -3.28 -1.77
CA LEU A 54 -1.38 -3.72 -1.25
C LEU A 54 -1.22 -4.49 0.07
N GLY A 55 -0.28 -5.44 0.12
CA GLY A 55 0.03 -6.21 1.33
C GLY A 55 0.47 -5.31 2.48
N ILE A 56 1.35 -4.34 2.22
CA ILE A 56 1.79 -3.35 3.21
C ILE A 56 0.61 -2.49 3.69
N LEU A 57 -0.25 -2.03 2.78
CA LEU A 57 -1.41 -1.21 3.11
C LEU A 57 -2.35 -1.97 4.05
N ILE A 58 -2.71 -3.20 3.70
CA ILE A 58 -3.58 -4.05 4.52
C ILE A 58 -2.91 -4.34 5.87
N TYR A 59 -1.67 -4.82 5.85
CA TYR A 59 -0.94 -5.20 7.06
C TYR A 59 -0.79 -4.03 8.04
N LYS A 60 -0.37 -2.85 7.56
CA LYS A 60 -0.19 -1.68 8.41
C LYS A 60 -1.52 -1.15 8.93
N THR A 61 -2.56 -1.14 8.09
CA THR A 61 -3.90 -0.69 8.51
C THR A 61 -4.44 -1.60 9.60
N GLU A 62 -4.39 -2.91 9.41
CA GLU A 62 -4.82 -3.90 10.41
C GLU A 62 -3.96 -3.86 11.68
N SER A 63 -2.64 -3.73 11.54
CA SER A 63 -1.72 -3.65 12.68
C SER A 63 -2.00 -2.41 13.53
N LEU A 64 -2.21 -1.25 12.90
CA LEU A 64 -2.50 -0.02 13.61
C LEU A 64 -3.91 -0.04 14.21
N LEU A 65 -4.90 -0.54 13.48
CA LEU A 65 -6.26 -0.72 13.99
C LEU A 65 -6.27 -1.59 15.27
N LYS A 66 -5.56 -2.72 15.26
CA LYS A 66 -5.44 -3.60 16.44
C LYS A 66 -4.71 -2.94 17.61
N LYS A 67 -3.75 -2.04 17.35
CA LYS A 67 -3.04 -1.29 18.40
C LYS A 67 -3.93 -0.21 19.00
N THR A 68 -4.70 0.50 18.17
CA THR A 68 -5.57 1.59 18.60
C THR A 68 -6.79 1.09 19.37
N PHE A 69 -7.39 -0.04 18.96
CA PHE A 69 -8.62 -0.60 19.54
C PHE A 69 -8.36 -1.91 20.31
N LYS A 70 -7.21 -2.03 20.98
CA LYS A 70 -6.76 -3.28 21.61
C LYS A 70 -7.60 -3.71 22.82
N ASP A 71 -8.37 -2.79 23.41
CA ASP A 71 -9.06 -2.95 24.69
C ASP A 71 -10.61 -3.03 24.57
N GLU A 72 -11.13 -3.44 23.41
CA GLU A 72 -12.56 -3.72 23.12
C GLU A 72 -12.77 -5.01 22.30
#